data_AF-A0A6A5DV23-F1
#
_entry.id   AF-A0A6A5DV23-F1
#
_cell.length_a   1.000
_cell.length_b   1.000
_cell.length_c   1.000
_cell.angle_alpha   90.00
_cell.angle_beta   90.00
_cell.angle_gamma   90.00
#
_symmetry.space_group_name_H-M   'P 1'
#
loop_
_entity.id
_entity.type
_entity.pdbx_description
1 polymer ?
#
loop_
_entity_poly.entity_id
_entity_poly.type
_entity_poly.pdbx_seq_one_letter_code
_entity_poly.pdbx_strand_id
1 'polypeptide(L)'
;MASQRPPSSIGRPLSRSGSVVPVAGRLPTAVRPPPTAIRVPTGMVPGTSGHPGMRGGIPIATPGVLSAQIKVTDRPVTQQGLSGMKTGMKGPQRQILDKSYYLGLLRSKINELTTETSKLHKEIDNYNQENSVYLSYEKRAEGLAAEIKDLQGQLADYNMLVDKLNTNTEMEEMMNDYNILKAQNDSEAESIDSIFTERREREEAIREIEEGIRRERRVADEVVQAMPTTKQEKYFTMTTANEELLQELTVLQEELDILITRKEDYDAELAHSHIKQEVVRLHETLSALEAKRDTMEAEHKSLGSPQEEREQLFKQVKEDNQEIASMERQLTEIRDRTQKIKEEIQQLEQDSEEAQGECQQKYKELKKKEEEIDRYLESFEETKARSRKDDTGGEGRGE
;
A
#
# COMPACT_ATOMS: atom_id res chain seq x y z
N MET A 1 13.40 -15.94 52.59
CA MET A 1 14.16 -14.70 52.86
C MET A 1 14.23 -13.94 51.54
N ALA A 2 13.26 -13.10 51.17
CA ALA A 2 12.92 -11.79 51.73
C ALA A 2 14.13 -10.85 51.77
N SER A 3 14.25 -9.98 50.75
CA SER A 3 14.61 -8.54 50.82
C SER A 3 15.01 -8.06 49.42
N GLN A 4 14.69 -6.88 48.91
CA GLN A 4 13.79 -5.79 49.27
C GLN A 4 13.91 -4.82 48.08
N ARG A 5 12.78 -4.41 47.48
CA ARG A 5 12.69 -3.26 46.56
C ARG A 5 12.07 -2.10 47.35
N PRO A 6 12.57 -0.86 47.27
CA PRO A 6 11.82 0.30 47.72
C PRO A 6 11.14 1.04 46.55
N PRO A 7 10.15 1.90 46.85
CA PRO A 7 9.03 2.22 45.95
C PRO A 7 9.06 3.68 45.45
N SER A 8 8.31 3.96 44.39
CA SER A 8 7.89 5.33 44.04
C SER A 8 6.38 5.36 43.79
N SER A 9 5.67 5.90 44.78
CA SER A 9 4.27 6.31 44.67
C SER A 9 4.17 7.82 44.89
N ILE A 10 3.12 8.38 44.30
CA ILE A 10 2.47 9.67 44.63
C ILE A 10 3.08 10.93 44.01
N GLY A 11 2.22 11.63 43.27
CA GLY A 11 2.41 13.05 42.97
C GLY A 11 1.63 13.59 41.76
N ARG A 12 0.29 13.50 41.76
CA ARG A 12 -0.51 14.48 40.99
C ARG A 12 -0.24 15.88 41.55
N PRO A 13 -0.41 16.92 40.71
CA PRO A 13 -1.21 18.06 41.16
C PRO A 13 -2.34 18.40 40.19
N LEU A 14 -3.43 18.87 40.79
CA LEU A 14 -4.60 19.51 40.18
C LEU A 14 -4.53 21.02 40.40
N SER A 15 -5.30 21.74 39.56
CA SER A 15 -5.89 23.08 39.74
C SER A 15 -5.11 24.25 39.13
N ARG A 16 -5.59 24.85 38.03
CA ARG A 16 -6.73 25.79 37.88
C ARG A 16 -6.35 27.21 38.26
N SER A 17 -6.20 28.08 37.26
CA SER A 17 -6.74 29.44 37.30
C SER A 17 -6.80 29.99 35.88
N GLY A 18 -7.95 30.53 35.50
CA GLY A 18 -8.15 31.23 34.22
C GLY A 18 -7.97 32.73 34.38
N SER A 19 -7.74 33.43 33.27
CA SER A 19 -8.18 34.81 33.07
C SER A 19 -8.01 35.24 31.61
N VAL A 20 -9.15 35.53 30.98
CA VAL A 20 -9.47 36.75 30.22
C VAL A 20 -8.58 37.16 29.03
N VAL A 21 -9.25 37.20 27.87
CA VAL A 21 -8.88 37.80 26.57
C VAL A 21 -8.68 39.33 26.69
N PRO A 22 -7.90 39.98 25.79
CA PRO A 22 -8.57 40.63 24.66
C PRO A 22 -7.83 40.53 23.30
N VAL A 23 -8.63 40.14 22.30
CA VAL A 23 -8.68 40.54 20.88
C VAL A 23 -7.49 41.32 20.30
N ALA A 24 -6.82 40.74 19.29
CA ALA A 24 -6.73 41.25 17.91
C ALA A 24 -5.74 40.41 17.08
N GLY A 25 -6.13 39.94 15.89
CA GLY A 25 -5.20 39.46 14.85
C GLY A 25 -5.59 38.15 14.17
N ARG A 26 -6.18 38.27 12.98
CA ARG A 26 -6.30 37.33 11.84
C ARG A 26 -5.74 35.89 11.98
N LEU A 27 -6.56 34.91 11.57
CA LEU A 27 -6.14 33.58 11.09
C LEU A 27 -6.71 33.35 9.68
N PRO A 28 -5.96 32.68 8.77
CA PRO A 28 -6.42 32.35 7.44
C PRO A 28 -7.19 31.02 7.40
N THR A 29 -8.07 30.96 6.41
CA THR A 29 -8.85 29.82 5.91
C THR A 29 -7.97 28.64 5.51
N ALA A 30 -8.18 27.48 6.14
CA ALA A 30 -7.81 26.18 5.59
C ALA A 30 -8.86 25.15 6.02
N VAL A 31 -9.70 24.74 5.08
CA VAL A 31 -10.72 23.71 5.25
C VAL A 31 -10.01 22.35 5.31
N ARG A 32 -9.96 21.75 6.50
CA ARG A 32 -9.57 20.35 6.70
C ARG A 32 -10.79 19.46 6.46
N PRO A 33 -10.71 18.38 5.64
CA PRO A 33 -11.84 17.48 5.44
C PRO A 33 -12.10 16.63 6.70
N PRO A 34 -13.37 16.28 7.01
CA PRO A 34 -13.69 15.40 8.12
C PRO A 34 -13.39 13.93 7.77
N PRO A 35 -12.94 13.10 8.73
CA PRO A 35 -12.68 11.68 8.50
C PRO A 35 -13.99 10.89 8.40
N THR A 36 -14.25 10.28 7.25
CA THR A 36 -15.32 9.30 7.06
C THR A 36 -14.86 7.90 7.49
N ALA A 37 -15.26 7.48 8.68
CA ALA A 37 -15.18 6.09 9.11
C ALA A 37 -16.40 5.73 9.97
N ILE A 38 -17.55 5.52 9.32
CA ILE A 38 -18.71 4.88 9.96
C ILE A 38 -18.65 3.40 9.63
N ARG A 39 -18.24 2.62 10.63
CA ARG A 39 -18.25 1.15 10.62
C ARG A 39 -19.66 0.70 11.03
N VAL A 40 -20.38 0.06 10.12
CA VAL A 40 -21.71 -0.51 10.36
C VAL A 40 -21.54 -1.92 10.97
N PRO A 41 -22.07 -2.22 12.17
CA PRO A 41 -22.21 -3.60 12.62
C PRO A 41 -23.61 -4.13 12.30
N THR A 42 -23.66 -5.11 11.41
CA THR A 42 -24.80 -6.00 11.18
C THR A 42 -24.81 -7.06 12.28
N GLY A 43 -25.92 -7.20 13.01
CA GLY A 43 -26.06 -8.28 14.00
C GLY A 43 -27.25 -8.10 14.95
N MET A 44 -28.46 -8.44 14.48
CA MET A 44 -29.66 -8.50 15.32
C MET A 44 -29.98 -9.97 15.64
N VAL A 45 -30.01 -10.31 16.92
CA VAL A 45 -30.47 -11.60 17.46
C VAL A 45 -31.91 -11.43 17.99
N PRO A 46 -32.82 -12.41 17.83
CA PRO A 46 -34.23 -12.25 18.16
C PRO A 46 -34.52 -12.50 19.65
N GLY A 47 -35.23 -11.57 20.29
CA GLY A 47 -35.75 -11.70 21.66
C GLY A 47 -37.28 -11.78 21.68
N THR A 48 -37.79 -12.80 22.35
CA THR A 48 -39.20 -13.15 22.50
C THR A 48 -39.93 -12.36 23.60
N SER A 49 -41.24 -12.17 23.38
CA SER A 49 -42.35 -12.06 24.37
C SER A 49 -42.44 -10.85 25.31
N GLY A 50 -43.62 -10.20 25.33
CA GLY A 50 -44.18 -9.67 26.59
C GLY A 50 -44.95 -8.34 26.55
N HIS A 51 -46.25 -8.42 26.27
CA HIS A 51 -47.35 -7.57 26.79
C HIS A 51 -47.64 -6.13 26.25
N PRO A 52 -48.93 -5.72 26.27
CA PRO A 52 -49.50 -4.63 25.48
C PRO A 52 -49.75 -3.34 26.28
N GLY A 53 -49.74 -2.20 25.61
CA GLY A 53 -50.05 -0.92 26.25
C GLY A 53 -50.43 0.19 25.27
N MET A 54 -51.71 0.54 25.30
CA MET A 54 -52.40 1.75 24.84
C MET A 54 -51.56 3.00 24.46
N ARG A 55 -51.89 3.59 23.31
CA ARG A 55 -52.52 4.93 23.14
C ARG A 55 -51.88 5.82 22.06
N GLY A 56 -52.59 5.93 20.94
CA GLY A 56 -53.03 7.21 20.39
C GLY A 56 -52.05 7.98 19.49
N GLY A 57 -51.90 7.52 18.24
CA GLY A 57 -51.57 8.38 17.12
C GLY A 57 -52.86 8.93 16.48
N ILE A 58 -52.86 10.22 16.15
CA ILE A 58 -53.81 10.85 15.22
C ILE A 58 -53.13 10.87 13.85
N PRO A 59 -53.76 10.33 12.79
CA PRO A 59 -53.53 10.83 11.46
C PRO A 59 -54.81 11.46 10.89
N ILE A 60 -54.58 12.63 10.30
CA ILE A 60 -55.50 13.35 9.42
C ILE A 60 -55.56 12.58 8.09
N ALA A 61 -56.73 12.08 7.73
CA ALA A 61 -57.18 11.92 6.33
C ALA A 61 -58.67 11.57 6.28
N THR A 62 -59.47 12.49 5.76
CA THR A 62 -60.82 12.31 5.18
C THR A 62 -60.69 12.23 3.65
N PRO A 63 -61.75 11.91 2.87
CA PRO A 63 -62.91 11.04 3.12
C PRO A 63 -63.23 10.09 1.94
N GLY A 64 -63.85 8.93 2.22
CA GLY A 64 -64.26 7.97 1.17
C GLY A 64 -65.23 6.87 1.65
N VAL A 65 -66.39 7.29 2.15
CA VAL A 65 -67.74 6.68 2.00
C VAL A 65 -67.90 5.12 2.01
N LEU A 66 -68.41 4.65 3.16
CA LEU A 66 -69.48 3.65 3.40
C LEU A 66 -69.25 2.16 3.08
N SER A 67 -68.87 1.39 4.11
CA SER A 67 -69.32 0.02 4.37
C SER A 67 -69.09 -0.35 5.85
N ALA A 68 -69.93 0.21 6.73
CA ALA A 68 -69.89 -0.11 8.16
C ALA A 68 -70.55 -1.49 8.40
N GLN A 69 -69.76 -2.48 8.81
CA GLN A 69 -70.30 -3.71 9.42
C GLN A 69 -70.64 -3.40 10.88
N ILE A 70 -71.91 -3.11 11.11
CA ILE A 70 -72.49 -2.83 12.42
C ILE A 70 -72.48 -4.13 13.24
N LYS A 71 -71.71 -4.15 14.32
CA LYS A 71 -71.66 -5.24 15.29
C LYS A 71 -72.65 -4.92 16.42
N VAL A 72 -73.86 -5.46 16.34
CA VAL A 72 -74.88 -5.34 17.40
C VAL A 72 -74.68 -6.50 18.38
N THR A 73 -74.04 -6.21 19.51
CA THR A 73 -74.07 -7.08 20.69
C THR A 73 -75.32 -6.76 21.52
N ASP A 74 -75.98 -7.81 22.00
CA ASP A 74 -77.11 -7.85 22.94
C ASP A 74 -78.51 -7.42 22.46
N ARG A 75 -79.25 -8.41 21.96
CA ARG A 75 -80.67 -8.56 22.30
C ARG A 75 -80.97 -10.01 22.69
N PRO A 76 -81.53 -10.26 23.89
CA PRO A 76 -82.10 -11.55 24.23
C PRO A 76 -83.51 -11.64 23.66
N VAL A 77 -83.77 -12.59 22.77
CA VAL A 77 -85.13 -12.97 22.38
C VAL A 77 -85.25 -14.49 22.43
N THR A 78 -86.27 -14.92 23.14
CA THR A 78 -86.62 -16.28 23.50
C THR A 78 -87.30 -17.02 22.34
N GLN A 79 -87.15 -18.34 22.34
CA GLN A 79 -88.17 -19.39 22.07
C GLN A 79 -87.64 -20.55 21.23
N GLN A 80 -87.29 -21.62 21.95
CA GLN A 80 -87.90 -22.95 21.82
C GLN A 80 -88.04 -23.54 20.40
N GLY A 81 -87.11 -24.43 20.07
CA GLY A 81 -87.24 -25.44 19.01
C GLY A 81 -86.30 -26.62 19.32
N LEU A 82 -86.88 -27.80 19.48
CA LEU A 82 -86.27 -29.04 19.97
C LEU A 82 -85.23 -29.67 19.01
N SER A 83 -84.30 -30.41 19.65
CA SER A 83 -83.63 -31.63 19.15
C SER A 83 -82.26 -31.50 18.47
N GLY A 84 -81.29 -32.23 19.01
CA GLY A 84 -79.92 -32.36 18.52
C GLY A 84 -78.96 -32.73 19.65
N MET A 85 -79.15 -33.92 20.22
CA MET A 85 -78.39 -34.52 21.33
C MET A 85 -76.87 -34.47 21.06
N LYS A 86 -76.17 -33.52 21.67
CA LYS A 86 -74.71 -33.41 21.64
C LYS A 86 -74.12 -34.51 22.53
N THR A 87 -73.67 -35.60 21.94
CA THR A 87 -72.83 -36.58 22.63
C THR A 87 -71.53 -35.91 23.07
N GLY A 88 -71.17 -36.15 24.33
CA GLY A 88 -70.23 -35.34 25.10
C GLY A 88 -68.81 -35.26 24.54
N MET A 89 -68.14 -34.16 24.89
CA MET A 89 -66.71 -33.99 24.77
C MET A 89 -65.99 -35.14 25.49
N LYS A 90 -65.44 -36.06 24.70
CA LYS A 90 -64.57 -37.12 25.19
C LYS A 90 -63.17 -36.53 25.37
N GLY A 91 -62.63 -36.66 26.57
CA GLY A 91 -61.23 -36.35 26.90
C GLY A 91 -60.22 -37.16 26.06
N PRO A 92 -58.91 -36.92 26.22
CA PRO A 92 -57.87 -37.37 25.31
C PRO A 92 -57.89 -38.89 25.17
N GLN A 93 -58.43 -39.36 24.05
CA GLN A 93 -58.56 -40.77 23.75
C GLN A 93 -57.22 -41.29 23.24
N ARG A 94 -56.86 -42.53 23.60
CA ARG A 94 -55.69 -43.25 23.05
C ARG A 94 -55.64 -43.05 21.53
N GLN A 95 -54.57 -42.43 21.05
CA GLN A 95 -54.30 -42.28 19.63
C GLN A 95 -53.98 -43.66 19.06
N ILE A 96 -54.85 -44.17 18.20
CA ILE A 96 -54.59 -45.42 17.48
C ILE A 96 -53.77 -45.02 16.24
N LEU A 97 -52.51 -45.44 16.22
CA LEU A 97 -51.53 -45.10 15.20
C LEU A 97 -51.67 -46.04 13.98
N ASP A 98 -52.85 -46.02 13.35
CA ASP A 98 -53.10 -46.83 12.15
C ASP A 98 -52.56 -46.14 10.89
N LYS A 99 -52.49 -46.86 9.77
CA LYS A 99 -52.05 -46.33 8.46
C LYS A 99 -52.72 -45.00 8.09
N SER A 100 -54.01 -44.84 8.41
CA SER A 100 -54.77 -43.61 8.17
C SER A 100 -54.30 -42.42 9.01
N TYR A 101 -53.85 -42.65 10.25
CA TYR A 101 -53.26 -41.62 11.10
C TYR A 101 -51.97 -41.07 10.50
N TYR A 102 -51.04 -41.96 10.11
CA TYR A 102 -49.79 -41.55 9.50
C TYR A 102 -49.99 -40.90 8.11
N LEU A 103 -50.98 -41.34 7.33
CA LEU A 103 -51.37 -40.65 6.09
C LEU A 103 -51.93 -39.24 6.34
N GLY A 104 -52.73 -39.06 7.40
CA GLY A 104 -53.22 -37.75 7.82
C GLY A 104 -52.10 -36.83 8.26
N LEU A 105 -51.13 -37.35 9.03
CA LEU A 105 -49.95 -36.62 9.45
C LEU A 105 -49.08 -36.22 8.26
N LEU A 106 -48.85 -37.13 7.31
CA LEU A 106 -48.13 -36.84 6.07
C LEU A 106 -48.83 -35.76 5.24
N ARG A 107 -50.16 -35.81 5.10
CA ARG A 107 -50.93 -34.75 4.41
C ARG A 107 -50.84 -33.41 5.13
N SER A 108 -50.93 -33.40 6.46
CA SER A 108 -50.72 -32.19 7.27
C SER A 108 -49.33 -31.62 7.02
N LYS A 109 -48.29 -32.46 7.05
CA LYS A 109 -46.90 -32.03 6.82
C LYS A 109 -46.66 -31.55 5.40
N ILE A 110 -47.26 -32.20 4.40
CA ILE A 110 -47.24 -31.75 3.00
C ILE A 110 -47.91 -30.39 2.87
N ASN A 111 -49.04 -30.17 3.53
CA ASN A 111 -49.71 -28.87 3.53
C ASN A 111 -48.86 -27.81 4.22
N GLU A 112 -48.29 -28.10 5.38
CA GLU A 112 -47.35 -27.20 6.06
C GLU A 112 -46.18 -26.83 5.15
N LEU A 113 -45.52 -27.82 4.53
CA LEU A 113 -44.45 -27.59 3.57
C LEU A 113 -44.90 -26.76 2.36
N THR A 114 -46.11 -27.01 1.85
CA THR A 114 -46.67 -26.25 0.72
C THR A 114 -46.95 -24.80 1.12
N THR A 115 -47.45 -24.58 2.33
CA THR A 115 -47.67 -23.22 2.85
C THR A 115 -46.36 -22.50 3.11
N GLU A 116 -45.34 -23.16 3.66
CA GLU A 116 -44.02 -22.57 3.86
C GLU A 116 -43.32 -22.29 2.53
N THR A 117 -43.44 -23.20 1.56
CA THR A 117 -42.92 -22.97 0.20
C THR A 117 -43.59 -21.74 -0.40
N SER A 118 -44.90 -21.58 -0.25
CA SER A 118 -45.63 -20.41 -0.78
C SER A 118 -45.25 -19.11 -0.06
N LYS A 119 -44.96 -19.16 1.26
CA LYS A 119 -44.47 -17.99 2.01
C LYS A 119 -43.07 -17.59 1.55
N LEU A 120 -42.15 -18.54 1.46
CA LEU A 120 -40.78 -18.28 1.00
C LEU A 120 -40.75 -17.71 -0.41
N HIS A 121 -41.59 -18.19 -1.33
CA HIS A 121 -41.69 -17.60 -2.67
C HIS A 121 -42.16 -16.13 -2.62
N LYS A 122 -43.16 -15.80 -1.78
CA LYS A 122 -43.59 -14.41 -1.59
C LYS A 122 -42.50 -13.54 -0.97
N GLU A 123 -41.74 -14.07 -0.03
CA GLU A 123 -40.60 -13.36 0.54
C GLU A 123 -39.52 -13.10 -0.51
N ILE A 124 -39.20 -14.08 -1.37
CA ILE A 124 -38.27 -13.91 -2.48
C ILE A 124 -38.74 -12.80 -3.43
N ASP A 125 -40.02 -12.80 -3.82
CA ASP A 125 -40.58 -11.76 -4.69
C ASP A 125 -40.53 -10.38 -4.04
N ASN A 126 -40.85 -10.29 -2.75
CA ASN A 126 -40.73 -9.05 -1.98
C ASN A 126 -39.27 -8.56 -1.90
N TYR A 127 -38.32 -9.45 -1.59
CA TYR A 127 -36.90 -9.12 -1.57
C TYR A 127 -36.41 -8.63 -2.93
N ASN A 128 -36.85 -9.25 -4.03
CA ASN A 128 -36.49 -8.81 -5.38
C ASN A 128 -37.07 -7.41 -5.69
N GLN A 129 -38.30 -7.14 -5.29
CA GLN A 129 -38.92 -5.82 -5.46
C GLN A 129 -38.22 -4.75 -4.60
N GLU A 130 -37.94 -5.06 -3.33
CA GLU A 130 -37.19 -4.19 -2.43
C GLU A 130 -35.78 -3.93 -2.96
N ASN A 131 -35.08 -4.96 -3.46
CA ASN A 131 -33.76 -4.82 -4.07
C ASN A 131 -33.77 -3.88 -5.29
N SER A 132 -34.80 -3.97 -6.14
CA SER A 132 -34.99 -3.00 -7.23
C SER A 132 -35.22 -1.57 -6.72
N VAL A 133 -35.89 -1.42 -5.58
CA VAL A 133 -36.13 -0.12 -4.95
C VAL A 133 -34.84 0.41 -4.29
N TYR A 134 -34.02 -0.45 -3.68
CA TYR A 134 -32.71 -0.09 -3.13
C TYR A 134 -31.79 0.49 -4.20
N LEU A 135 -31.67 -0.15 -5.36
CA LEU A 135 -30.89 0.39 -6.49
C LEU A 135 -31.39 1.77 -6.94
N SER A 136 -32.71 2.00 -6.91
CA SER A 136 -33.27 3.31 -7.24
C SER A 136 -32.93 4.39 -6.20
N TYR A 137 -32.86 4.02 -4.92
CA TYR A 137 -32.44 4.91 -3.85
C TYR A 137 -30.94 5.19 -3.89
N GLU A 138 -30.11 4.19 -4.19
CA GLU A 138 -28.66 4.35 -4.38
C GLU A 138 -28.38 5.35 -5.51
N LYS A 139 -28.97 5.13 -6.69
CA LYS A 139 -28.83 6.07 -7.82
C LYS A 139 -29.31 7.48 -7.48
N ARG A 140 -30.41 7.61 -6.72
CA ARG A 140 -30.88 8.93 -6.25
C ARG A 140 -29.91 9.55 -5.26
N ALA A 141 -29.33 8.76 -4.35
CA ALA A 141 -28.35 9.24 -3.38
C ALA A 141 -27.06 9.70 -4.08
N GLU A 142 -26.56 8.96 -5.07
CA GLU A 142 -25.43 9.37 -5.91
C GLU A 142 -25.73 10.68 -6.64
N GLY A 143 -26.92 10.80 -7.25
CA GLY A 143 -27.34 12.03 -7.92
C GLY A 143 -27.39 13.24 -6.98
N LEU A 144 -27.97 13.07 -5.79
CA LEU A 144 -28.00 14.11 -4.77
C LEU A 144 -26.59 14.46 -4.26
N ALA A 145 -25.69 13.48 -4.12
CA ALA A 145 -24.32 13.72 -3.71
C ALA A 145 -23.54 14.52 -4.76
N ALA A 146 -23.76 14.22 -6.06
CA ALA A 146 -23.21 15.02 -7.16
C ALA A 146 -23.74 16.46 -7.13
N GLU A 147 -25.05 16.65 -6.95
CA GLU A 147 -25.65 17.98 -6.85
C GLU A 147 -25.11 18.78 -5.65
N ILE A 148 -24.94 18.14 -4.49
CA ILE A 148 -24.32 18.77 -3.32
C ILE A 148 -22.88 19.20 -3.63
N LYS A 149 -22.10 18.35 -4.32
CA LYS A 149 -20.73 18.68 -4.72
C LYS A 149 -20.70 19.87 -5.67
N ASP A 150 -21.59 19.91 -6.65
CA ASP A 150 -21.69 21.03 -7.60
C ASP A 150 -22.08 22.33 -6.90
N LEU A 151 -23.06 22.29 -5.98
CA LEU A 151 -23.45 23.44 -5.17
C LEU A 151 -22.34 23.91 -4.22
N GLN A 152 -21.55 22.99 -3.66
CA GLN A 152 -20.36 23.34 -2.88
C GLN A 152 -19.28 24.01 -3.75
N GLY A 153 -19.09 23.54 -4.99
CA GLY A 153 -18.21 24.18 -5.97
C GLY A 153 -18.65 25.60 -6.27
N GLN A 154 -19.92 25.81 -6.62
CA GLN A 154 -20.47 27.15 -6.87
C GLN A 154 -20.34 28.06 -5.65
N LEU A 155 -20.58 27.56 -4.44
CA LEU A 155 -20.39 28.32 -3.21
C LEU A 155 -18.92 28.74 -3.02
N ALA A 156 -17.97 27.86 -3.33
CA ALA A 156 -16.54 28.18 -3.29
C ALA A 156 -16.19 29.27 -4.31
N ASP A 157 -16.73 29.19 -5.54
CA ASP A 157 -16.54 30.21 -6.58
C ASP A 157 -17.10 31.57 -6.15
N TYR A 158 -18.31 31.60 -5.57
CA TYR A 158 -18.89 32.83 -5.04
C TYR A 158 -18.08 33.40 -3.87
N ASN A 159 -17.60 32.56 -2.96
CA ASN A 159 -16.74 33.01 -1.87
C ASN A 159 -15.42 33.60 -2.40
N MET A 160 -14.80 32.96 -3.39
CA MET A 160 -13.61 33.48 -4.05
C MET A 160 -13.88 34.82 -4.72
N LEU A 161 -15.00 34.97 -5.44
CA LEU A 161 -15.38 36.23 -6.07
C LEU A 161 -15.59 37.34 -5.04
N VAL A 162 -16.26 37.04 -3.94
CA VAL A 162 -16.45 37.98 -2.82
C VAL A 162 -15.10 38.41 -2.24
N ASP A 163 -14.18 37.49 -2.02
CA ASP A 163 -12.83 37.80 -1.53
C ASP A 163 -12.06 38.68 -2.52
N LYS A 164 -12.10 38.36 -3.82
CA LYS A 164 -11.42 39.13 -4.88
C LYS A 164 -12.01 40.53 -5.05
N LEU A 165 -13.33 40.67 -4.88
CA LEU A 165 -13.99 41.96 -4.87
C LEU A 165 -13.60 42.78 -3.62
N ASN A 166 -13.50 42.13 -2.46
CA ASN A 166 -13.03 42.78 -1.23
C ASN A 166 -11.56 43.19 -1.30
N THR A 167 -10.73 42.50 -2.09
CA THR A 167 -9.33 42.88 -2.35
C THR A 167 -9.16 43.83 -3.54
N ASN A 168 -10.25 44.26 -4.19
CA ASN A 168 -10.23 45.09 -5.41
C ASN A 168 -9.32 44.50 -6.51
N THR A 169 -9.28 43.17 -6.66
CA THR A 169 -8.52 42.53 -7.73
C THR A 169 -9.24 42.74 -9.06
N GLU A 170 -8.53 43.24 -10.07
CA GLU A 170 -9.09 43.47 -11.39
C GLU A 170 -9.25 42.15 -12.15
N MET A 171 -10.23 42.11 -13.07
CA MET A 171 -10.48 40.91 -13.87
C MET A 171 -9.27 40.54 -14.75
N GLU A 172 -8.55 41.54 -15.26
CA GLU A 172 -7.33 41.33 -16.06
C GLU A 172 -6.21 40.66 -15.25
N GLU A 173 -6.02 41.04 -14.00
CA GLU A 173 -5.06 40.39 -13.09
C GLU A 173 -5.47 38.94 -12.84
N MET A 174 -6.76 38.67 -12.62
CA MET A 174 -7.27 37.30 -12.45
C MET A 174 -7.06 36.45 -13.72
N MET A 175 -7.27 37.01 -14.90
CA MET A 175 -7.02 36.30 -16.17
C MET A 175 -5.53 36.01 -16.36
N ASN A 176 -4.66 36.95 -15.96
CA ASN A 176 -3.22 36.73 -16.03
C ASN A 176 -2.77 35.63 -15.05
N ASP A 177 -3.22 35.67 -13.80
CA ASP A 177 -2.97 34.63 -12.80
C ASP A 177 -3.45 33.25 -13.30
N TYR A 178 -4.64 33.19 -13.89
CA TYR A 178 -5.18 31.98 -14.50
C TYR A 178 -4.28 31.46 -15.64
N ASN A 179 -3.84 32.32 -16.54
CA ASN A 179 -3.00 31.92 -17.67
C ASN A 179 -1.63 31.42 -17.20
N ILE A 180 -1.02 32.08 -16.21
CA ILE A 180 0.25 31.65 -15.61
C ILE A 180 0.07 30.27 -14.96
N LEU A 181 -0.95 30.11 -14.12
CA LEU A 181 -1.21 28.86 -13.41
C LEU A 181 -1.56 27.72 -14.38
N LYS A 182 -2.29 28.02 -15.46
CA LYS A 182 -2.59 27.06 -16.51
C LYS A 182 -1.32 26.61 -17.22
N ALA A 183 -0.45 27.53 -17.61
CA ALA A 183 0.82 27.19 -18.26
C ALA A 183 1.73 26.35 -17.35
N GLN A 184 1.72 26.63 -16.04
CA GLN A 184 2.43 25.81 -15.05
C GLN A 184 1.83 24.40 -14.95
N ASN A 185 0.51 24.28 -14.83
CA ASN A 185 -0.16 22.98 -14.76
C ASN A 185 0.05 22.15 -16.03
N ASP A 186 0.01 22.78 -17.21
CA ASP A 186 0.26 22.10 -18.49
C ASP A 186 1.71 21.57 -18.55
N SER A 187 2.69 22.38 -18.13
CA SER A 187 4.10 21.95 -18.03
C SER A 187 4.33 20.86 -16.97
N GLU A 188 3.65 20.93 -15.84
CA GLU A 188 3.72 19.91 -14.79
C GLU A 188 3.07 18.60 -15.24
N ALA A 189 1.96 18.67 -15.99
CA ALA A 189 1.32 17.49 -16.57
C ALA A 189 2.26 16.76 -17.56
N GLU A 190 2.92 17.50 -18.45
CA GLU A 190 3.93 16.93 -19.36
C GLU A 190 5.11 16.29 -18.60
N SER A 191 5.56 16.94 -17.52
CA SER A 191 6.61 16.39 -16.64
C SER A 191 6.17 15.09 -15.96
N ILE A 192 4.94 15.06 -15.42
CA ILE A 192 4.35 13.87 -14.80
C ILE A 192 4.24 12.74 -15.81
N ASP A 193 3.80 13.02 -17.03
CA ASP A 193 3.72 12.02 -18.11
C ASP A 193 5.11 11.46 -18.45
N SER A 194 6.13 12.33 -18.54
CA SER A 194 7.51 11.89 -18.73
C SER A 194 7.97 10.97 -17.59
N ILE A 195 7.74 11.35 -16.33
CA ILE A 195 8.08 10.52 -15.16
C ILE A 195 7.34 9.18 -15.20
N PHE A 196 6.06 9.18 -15.61
CA PHE A 196 5.26 7.96 -15.73
C PHE A 196 5.81 7.02 -16.81
N THR A 197 6.18 7.54 -17.97
CA THR A 197 6.80 6.74 -19.04
C THR A 197 8.15 6.16 -18.60
N GLU A 198 9.01 6.97 -17.99
CA GLU A 198 10.31 6.54 -17.51
C GLU A 198 10.19 5.48 -16.39
N ARG A 199 9.22 5.67 -15.47
CA ARG A 199 8.89 4.69 -14.44
C ARG A 199 8.44 3.37 -15.06
N ARG A 200 7.56 3.42 -16.06
CA ARG A 200 7.08 2.22 -16.76
C ARG A 200 8.23 1.46 -17.43
N GLU A 201 9.13 2.17 -18.11
CA GLU A 201 10.31 1.57 -18.75
C GLU A 201 11.24 0.93 -17.71
N ARG A 202 11.48 1.60 -16.58
CA ARG A 202 12.26 1.03 -15.47
C ARG A 202 11.59 -0.19 -14.85
N GLU A 203 10.27 -0.15 -14.62
CA GLU A 203 9.52 -1.30 -14.10
C GLU A 203 9.56 -2.50 -15.06
N GLU A 204 9.56 -2.26 -16.37
CA GLU A 204 9.73 -3.30 -17.39
C GLU A 204 11.16 -3.89 -17.37
N ALA A 205 12.19 -3.04 -17.32
CA ALA A 205 13.57 -3.49 -17.19
C ALA A 205 13.82 -4.30 -15.89
N ILE A 206 13.24 -3.86 -14.77
CA ILE A 206 13.29 -4.61 -13.50
C ILE A 206 12.65 -5.98 -13.68
N ARG A 207 11.48 -6.06 -14.33
CA ARG A 207 10.78 -7.33 -14.59
C ARG A 207 11.64 -8.28 -15.42
N GLU A 208 12.29 -7.80 -16.46
CA GLU A 208 13.20 -8.61 -17.29
C GLU A 208 14.41 -9.13 -16.48
N ILE A 209 15.02 -8.28 -15.66
CA ILE A 209 16.13 -8.66 -14.78
C ILE A 209 15.67 -9.69 -13.74
N GLU A 210 14.51 -9.50 -13.13
CA GLU A 210 13.93 -10.46 -12.17
C GLU A 210 13.62 -11.81 -12.83
N GLU A 211 13.18 -11.82 -14.08
CA GLU A 211 13.01 -13.05 -14.87
C GLU A 211 14.36 -13.72 -15.16
N GLY A 212 15.39 -12.94 -15.46
CA GLY A 212 16.77 -13.41 -15.58
C GLY A 212 17.27 -14.06 -14.30
N ILE A 213 17.13 -13.37 -13.16
CA ILE A 213 17.49 -13.87 -11.83
C ILE A 213 16.71 -15.14 -11.51
N ARG A 214 15.41 -15.20 -11.81
CA ARG A 214 14.59 -16.41 -11.59
C ARG A 214 15.07 -17.60 -12.42
N ARG A 215 15.47 -17.38 -13.67
CA ARG A 215 16.03 -18.45 -14.52
C ARG A 215 17.37 -18.95 -13.97
N GLU A 216 18.27 -18.03 -13.61
CA GLU A 216 19.58 -18.39 -13.05
C GLU A 216 19.45 -19.10 -11.71
N ARG A 217 18.52 -18.67 -10.84
CA ARG A 217 18.22 -19.34 -9.57
C ARG A 217 17.78 -20.79 -9.78
N ARG A 218 16.94 -21.08 -10.79
CA ARG A 218 16.56 -22.47 -11.09
C ARG A 218 17.76 -23.32 -11.49
N VAL A 219 18.65 -22.79 -12.32
CA VAL A 219 19.90 -23.48 -12.70
C VAL A 219 20.78 -23.72 -11.47
N ALA A 220 20.91 -22.71 -10.60
CA ALA A 220 21.63 -22.85 -9.35
C ALA A 220 21.01 -23.91 -8.42
N ASP A 221 19.68 -23.97 -8.33
CA ASP A 221 18.96 -24.98 -7.54
C ASP A 221 19.17 -26.39 -8.08
N GLU A 222 19.18 -26.58 -9.41
CA GLU A 222 19.51 -27.87 -10.04
C GLU A 222 20.94 -28.31 -9.70
N VAL A 223 21.91 -27.39 -9.71
CA VAL A 223 23.30 -27.66 -9.30
C VAL A 223 23.37 -28.01 -7.82
N VAL A 224 22.65 -27.29 -6.96
CA VAL A 224 22.58 -27.55 -5.51
C VAL A 224 21.96 -28.91 -5.21
N GLN A 225 20.94 -29.33 -5.96
CA GLN A 225 20.35 -30.67 -5.83
C GLN A 225 21.31 -31.79 -6.30
N ALA A 226 22.18 -31.50 -7.27
CA ALA A 226 23.22 -32.44 -7.72
C ALA A 226 24.43 -32.53 -6.77
N MET A 227 24.55 -31.63 -5.78
CA MET A 227 25.65 -31.64 -4.81
C MET A 227 25.50 -32.73 -3.73
N PRO A 228 26.60 -33.18 -3.10
CA PRO A 228 26.54 -34.08 -1.95
C PRO A 228 25.78 -33.46 -0.76
N THR A 229 25.03 -34.29 -0.03
CA THR A 229 24.12 -33.89 1.06
C THR A 229 24.76 -32.98 2.11
N THR A 230 26.02 -33.22 2.48
CA THR A 230 26.75 -32.40 3.48
C THR A 230 27.05 -30.97 3.02
N LYS A 231 27.22 -30.74 1.71
CA LYS A 231 27.40 -29.40 1.14
C LYS A 231 26.04 -28.71 0.91
N GLN A 232 25.03 -29.49 0.54
CA GLN A 232 23.66 -29.02 0.38
C GLN A 232 23.09 -28.48 1.70
N GLU A 233 23.25 -29.20 2.81
CA GLU A 233 22.82 -28.73 4.14
C GLU A 233 23.49 -27.42 4.54
N LYS A 234 24.81 -27.28 4.33
CA LYS A 234 25.53 -26.03 4.60
C LYS A 234 25.04 -24.88 3.72
N TYR A 235 24.84 -25.12 2.43
CA TYR A 235 24.29 -24.13 1.52
C TYR A 235 22.91 -23.65 1.97
N PHE A 236 22.01 -24.57 2.34
CA PHE A 236 20.69 -24.22 2.87
C PHE A 236 20.79 -23.37 4.14
N THR A 237 21.60 -23.77 5.12
CA THR A 237 21.75 -22.99 6.37
C THR A 237 22.29 -21.57 6.14
N MET A 238 23.25 -21.39 5.22
CA MET A 238 23.74 -20.05 4.89
C MET A 238 22.74 -19.26 4.05
N THR A 239 21.98 -19.92 3.17
CA THR A 239 20.97 -19.26 2.33
C THR A 239 19.82 -18.76 3.19
N THR A 240 19.33 -19.56 4.14
CA THR A 240 18.27 -19.13 5.07
C THR A 240 18.72 -17.98 5.95
N ALA A 241 19.95 -18.04 6.50
CA ALA A 241 20.48 -16.94 7.31
C ALA A 241 20.66 -15.64 6.48
N ASN A 242 21.05 -15.77 5.21
CA ASN A 242 21.16 -14.61 4.31
C ASN A 242 19.77 -14.03 3.98
N GLU A 243 18.78 -14.88 3.70
CA GLU A 243 17.40 -14.45 3.48
C GLU A 243 16.81 -13.74 4.71
N GLU A 244 17.08 -14.23 5.92
CA GLU A 244 16.69 -13.56 7.17
C GLU A 244 17.33 -12.18 7.31
N LEU A 245 18.64 -12.05 7.07
CA LEU A 245 19.34 -10.77 7.11
C LEU A 245 18.84 -9.78 6.05
N LEU A 246 18.51 -10.25 4.84
CA LEU A 246 17.93 -9.41 3.79
C LEU A 246 16.52 -8.93 4.15
N GLN A 247 15.71 -9.77 4.81
CA GLN A 247 14.41 -9.35 5.33
C GLN A 247 14.57 -8.30 6.43
N GLU A 248 15.48 -8.50 7.38
CA GLU A 248 15.77 -7.50 8.42
C GLU A 248 16.24 -6.17 7.82
N LEU A 249 17.11 -6.20 6.81
CA LEU A 249 17.57 -5.00 6.11
C LEU A 249 16.38 -4.27 5.45
N THR A 250 15.49 -5.01 4.78
CA THR A 250 14.31 -4.42 4.14
C THR A 250 13.39 -3.73 5.16
N VAL A 251 13.14 -4.37 6.31
CA VAL A 251 12.34 -3.77 7.39
C VAL A 251 13.01 -2.51 7.93
N LEU A 252 14.32 -2.53 8.18
CA LEU A 252 15.06 -1.35 8.64
C LEU A 252 15.05 -0.21 7.62
N GLN A 253 15.05 -0.53 6.32
CA GLN A 253 14.95 0.45 5.24
C GLN A 253 13.56 1.11 5.23
N GLU A 254 12.49 0.32 5.36
CA GLU A 254 11.12 0.85 5.49
C GLU A 254 10.95 1.73 6.74
N GLU A 255 11.52 1.32 7.87
CA GLU A 255 11.53 2.12 9.10
C GLU A 255 12.28 3.44 8.90
N LEU A 256 13.41 3.43 8.20
CA LEU A 256 14.18 4.63 7.87
C LEU A 256 13.36 5.58 6.98
N ASP A 257 12.69 5.07 5.96
CA ASP A 257 11.86 5.87 5.05
C ASP A 257 10.70 6.53 5.80
N ILE A 258 10.02 5.79 6.69
CA ILE A 258 8.96 6.33 7.56
C ILE A 258 9.50 7.44 8.48
N LEU A 259 10.71 7.26 9.02
CA LEU A 259 11.35 8.28 9.86
C LEU A 259 11.73 9.52 9.05
N ILE A 260 12.17 9.36 7.80
CA ILE A 260 12.47 10.47 6.89
C ILE A 260 11.20 11.26 6.57
N THR A 261 10.12 10.61 6.14
CA THR A 261 8.85 11.31 5.84
C THR A 261 8.32 12.04 7.06
N ARG A 262 8.41 11.41 8.24
CA ARG A 262 7.98 12.04 9.50
C ARG A 262 8.85 13.23 9.87
N LYS A 263 10.15 13.18 9.59
CA LYS A 263 11.06 14.31 9.78
C LYS A 263 10.68 15.46 8.85
N GLU A 264 10.44 15.17 7.57
CA GLU A 264 10.01 16.18 6.58
C GLU A 264 8.70 16.86 6.98
N ASP A 265 7.72 16.09 7.48
CA ASP A 265 6.48 16.63 8.04
C ASP A 265 6.73 17.59 9.21
N TYR A 266 7.61 17.21 10.14
CA TYR A 266 7.97 18.07 11.27
C TYR A 266 8.75 19.33 10.83
N ASP A 267 9.64 19.20 9.85
CA ASP A 267 10.39 20.34 9.30
C ASP A 267 9.43 21.32 8.60
N ALA A 268 8.42 20.83 7.87
CA ALA A 268 7.37 21.65 7.28
C ALA A 268 6.52 22.36 8.36
N GLU A 269 6.10 21.64 9.41
CA GLU A 269 5.38 22.26 10.54
C GLU A 269 6.21 23.33 11.27
N LEU A 270 7.52 23.12 11.40
CA LEU A 270 8.44 24.10 11.96
C LEU A 270 8.59 25.32 11.06
N ALA A 271 8.66 25.14 9.73
CA ALA A 271 8.74 26.23 8.76
C ALA A 271 7.57 27.22 8.91
N HIS A 272 6.37 26.73 9.23
CA HIS A 272 5.17 27.56 9.38
C HIS A 272 5.06 28.29 10.73
N SER A 273 5.93 28.04 11.71
CA SER A 273 5.85 28.65 13.05
C SER A 273 7.19 29.18 13.57
N HIS A 274 7.38 30.50 13.49
CA HIS A 274 8.57 31.19 14.00
C HIS A 274 8.84 30.95 15.50
N ILE A 275 7.79 30.79 16.32
CA ILE A 275 7.96 30.48 17.75
C ILE A 275 8.55 29.08 17.92
N LYS A 276 8.07 28.08 17.16
CA LYS A 276 8.62 26.72 17.25
C LYS A 276 10.09 26.70 16.77
N GLN A 277 10.44 27.46 15.73
CA GLN A 277 11.83 27.61 15.26
C GLN A 277 12.76 28.16 16.35
N GLU A 278 12.36 29.24 17.02
CA GLU A 278 13.15 29.81 18.12
C GLU A 278 13.27 28.83 19.31
N VAL A 279 12.21 28.09 19.62
CA VAL A 279 12.26 27.05 20.67
C VAL A 279 13.24 25.94 20.32
N VAL A 280 13.23 25.45 19.07
CA VAL A 280 14.19 24.44 18.59
C VAL A 280 15.62 24.97 18.66
N ARG A 281 15.88 26.19 18.16
CA ARG A 281 17.19 26.83 18.23
C ARG A 281 17.68 26.96 19.67
N LEU A 282 16.82 27.39 20.60
CA LEU A 282 17.16 27.46 22.01
C LEU A 282 17.44 26.08 22.60
N HIS A 283 16.67 25.05 22.23
CA HIS A 283 16.90 23.68 22.67
C HIS A 283 18.23 23.12 22.17
N GLU A 284 18.60 23.36 20.91
CA GLU A 284 19.90 22.98 20.35
C GLU A 284 21.05 23.67 21.10
N THR A 285 20.93 24.98 21.36
CA THR A 285 21.96 25.70 22.13
C THR A 285 22.08 25.19 23.56
N LEU A 286 20.95 24.82 24.19
CA LEU A 286 20.94 24.25 25.53
C LEU A 286 21.57 22.85 25.54
N SER A 287 21.21 21.99 24.60
CA SER A 287 21.79 20.66 24.45
C SER A 287 23.30 20.71 24.20
N ALA A 288 23.77 21.64 23.36
CA ALA A 288 25.20 21.85 23.13
C ALA A 288 25.93 22.34 24.39
N LEU A 289 25.31 23.22 25.17
CA LEU A 289 25.86 23.69 26.45
C LEU A 289 25.85 22.58 27.51
N GLU A 290 24.83 21.73 27.55
CA GLU A 290 24.77 20.55 28.42
C GLU A 290 25.84 19.52 28.06
N ALA A 291 26.02 19.22 26.78
CA ALA A 291 27.11 18.35 26.31
C ALA A 291 28.47 18.92 26.71
N LYS A 292 28.70 20.23 26.54
CA LYS A 292 29.94 20.89 26.97
C LYS A 292 30.12 20.86 28.50
N ARG A 293 29.05 21.01 29.28
CA ARG A 293 29.11 20.83 30.74
C ARG A 293 29.53 19.40 31.05
N ASP A 294 28.91 18.41 30.43
CA ASP A 294 29.17 17.00 30.71
C ASP A 294 30.60 16.60 30.33
N THR A 295 31.15 17.13 29.23
CA THR A 295 32.58 16.95 28.89
C THR A 295 33.49 17.59 29.92
N MET A 296 33.23 18.84 30.32
CA MET A 296 34.03 19.54 31.34
C MET A 296 33.94 18.83 32.71
N GLU A 297 32.78 18.28 33.05
CA GLU A 297 32.60 17.48 34.25
C GLU A 297 33.31 16.13 34.17
N ALA A 298 33.30 15.48 33.01
CA ALA A 298 34.04 14.23 32.77
C ALA A 298 35.55 14.47 32.87
N GLU A 299 36.05 15.55 32.26
CA GLU A 299 37.45 15.98 32.38
C GLU A 299 37.80 16.31 33.83
N HIS A 300 36.97 17.09 34.53
CA HIS A 300 37.23 17.42 35.93
C HIS A 300 37.18 16.18 36.86
N LYS A 301 36.35 15.18 36.54
CA LYS A 301 36.33 13.89 37.23
C LYS A 301 37.52 13.00 36.84
N SER A 302 38.10 13.20 35.65
CA SER A 302 39.29 12.49 35.18
C SER A 302 40.61 13.18 35.57
N LEU A 303 40.58 14.39 36.12
CA LEU A 303 41.75 15.06 36.69
C LEU A 303 42.25 14.24 37.90
N GLY A 304 43.18 13.33 37.64
CA GLY A 304 43.97 12.63 38.66
C GLY A 304 45.07 13.52 39.23
N SER A 305 45.92 12.97 40.09
CA SER A 305 47.14 13.69 40.50
C SER A 305 47.99 14.02 39.25
N PRO A 306 48.69 15.17 39.17
CA PRO A 306 49.57 15.49 38.04
C PRO A 306 50.63 14.42 37.70
N GLN A 307 50.94 13.53 38.66
CA GLN A 307 51.78 12.35 38.43
C GLN A 307 51.03 11.19 37.76
N GLU A 308 49.76 10.95 38.11
CA GLU A 308 48.92 9.91 37.48
C GLU A 308 48.57 10.29 36.05
N GLU A 309 48.27 11.56 35.78
CA GLU A 309 48.05 12.06 34.41
C GLU A 309 49.29 11.90 33.54
N ARG A 310 50.48 12.20 34.09
CA ARG A 310 51.74 12.01 33.36
C ARG A 310 52.00 10.54 33.06
N GLU A 311 51.69 9.64 33.97
CA GLU A 311 51.85 8.20 33.77
C GLU A 311 50.84 7.64 32.77
N GLN A 312 49.58 8.10 32.81
CA GLN A 312 48.55 7.78 31.81
C GLN A 312 48.91 8.29 30.43
N LEU A 313 49.32 9.56 30.30
CA LEU A 313 49.78 10.13 29.03
C LEU A 313 51.00 9.39 28.48
N PHE A 314 51.94 9.01 29.35
CA PHE A 314 53.10 8.23 28.93
C PHE A 314 52.72 6.82 28.47
N LYS A 315 51.74 6.20 29.12
CA LYS A 315 51.19 4.90 28.72
C LYS A 315 50.43 5.00 27.39
N GLN A 316 49.61 6.03 27.23
CA GLN A 316 48.89 6.32 26.00
C GLN A 316 49.86 6.56 24.84
N VAL A 317 50.88 7.41 25.00
CA VAL A 317 51.90 7.64 23.95
C VAL A 317 52.65 6.35 23.59
N LYS A 318 52.85 5.43 24.54
CA LYS A 318 53.45 4.12 24.24
C LYS A 318 52.50 3.23 23.44
N GLU A 319 51.24 3.17 23.84
CA GLU A 319 50.20 2.39 23.15
C GLU A 319 49.97 2.95 21.73
N ASP A 320 49.81 4.27 21.60
CA ASP A 320 49.66 4.99 20.33
C ASP A 320 50.88 4.78 19.42
N ASN A 321 52.11 4.88 19.94
CA ASN A 321 53.30 4.60 19.13
C ASN A 321 53.36 3.14 18.66
N GLN A 322 52.89 2.20 19.48
CA GLN A 322 52.82 0.79 19.10
C GLN A 322 51.74 0.55 18.04
N GLU A 323 50.60 1.23 18.16
CA GLU A 323 49.50 1.18 17.19
C GLU A 323 49.87 1.87 15.88
N ILE A 324 50.53 3.03 15.92
CA ILE A 324 51.10 3.68 14.73
C ILE A 324 52.08 2.73 14.03
N ALA A 325 52.97 2.07 14.77
CA ALA A 325 53.90 1.12 14.17
C ALA A 325 53.20 -0.13 13.59
N SER A 326 52.06 -0.56 14.14
CA SER A 326 51.29 -1.67 13.59
C SER A 326 50.53 -1.23 12.33
N MET A 327 49.91 -0.05 12.36
CA MET A 327 49.22 0.56 11.23
C MET A 327 50.18 0.86 10.08
N GLU A 328 51.38 1.37 10.34
CA GLU A 328 52.40 1.61 9.33
C GLU A 328 52.81 0.33 8.60
N ARG A 329 52.95 -0.79 9.32
CA ARG A 329 53.21 -2.11 8.71
C ARG A 329 52.06 -2.58 7.83
N GLN A 330 50.82 -2.42 8.30
CA GLN A 330 49.63 -2.74 7.49
C GLN A 330 49.55 -1.84 6.25
N LEU A 331 49.88 -0.56 6.38
CA LEU A 331 49.90 0.40 5.27
C LEU A 331 50.93 0.01 4.21
N THR A 332 52.14 -0.42 4.62
CA THR A 332 53.14 -0.93 3.68
C THR A 332 52.68 -2.22 3.01
N GLU A 333 52.06 -3.15 3.75
CA GLU A 333 51.56 -4.40 3.20
C GLU A 333 50.42 -4.17 2.18
N ILE A 334 49.52 -3.22 2.47
CA ILE A 334 48.45 -2.82 1.54
C ILE A 334 49.02 -2.11 0.31
N ARG A 335 50.03 -1.24 0.48
CA ARG A 335 50.72 -0.60 -0.66
C ARG A 335 51.38 -1.64 -1.56
N ASP A 336 52.07 -2.62 -0.99
CA ASP A 336 52.69 -3.71 -1.76
C ASP A 336 51.66 -4.59 -2.47
N ARG A 337 50.52 -4.90 -1.83
CA ARG A 337 49.40 -5.58 -2.48
C ARG A 337 48.81 -4.76 -3.63
N THR A 338 48.64 -3.46 -3.41
CA THR A 338 48.12 -2.53 -4.43
C THR A 338 49.07 -2.48 -5.63
N GLN A 339 50.38 -2.44 -5.39
CA GLN A 339 51.39 -2.49 -6.43
C GLN A 339 51.28 -3.79 -7.25
N LYS A 340 51.21 -4.94 -6.58
CA LYS A 340 51.05 -6.25 -7.25
C LYS A 340 49.79 -6.33 -8.10
N ILE A 341 48.65 -5.89 -7.55
CA ILE A 341 47.38 -5.88 -8.30
C ILE A 341 47.46 -4.94 -9.50
N LYS A 342 48.12 -3.78 -9.38
CA LYS A 342 48.34 -2.88 -10.52
C LYS A 342 49.21 -3.52 -11.59
N GLU A 343 50.27 -4.22 -11.21
CA GLU A 343 51.13 -4.97 -12.13
C GLU A 343 50.36 -6.11 -12.82
N GLU A 344 49.50 -6.83 -12.09
CA GLU A 344 48.61 -7.86 -12.65
C GLU A 344 47.58 -7.28 -13.63
N ILE A 345 46.96 -6.14 -13.30
CA ILE A 345 46.05 -5.43 -14.23
C ILE A 345 46.79 -5.03 -15.49
N GLN A 346 47.98 -4.45 -15.36
CA GLN A 346 48.76 -3.98 -16.49
C GLN A 346 49.20 -5.14 -17.41
N GLN A 347 49.53 -6.30 -16.83
CA GLN A 347 49.80 -7.52 -17.58
C GLN A 347 48.54 -8.03 -18.31
N LEU A 348 47.39 -8.06 -17.64
CA LEU A 348 46.13 -8.49 -18.24
C LEU A 348 45.66 -7.55 -19.37
N GLU A 349 45.87 -6.25 -19.22
CA GLU A 349 45.61 -5.25 -20.27
C GLU A 349 46.51 -5.50 -21.49
N GLN A 350 47.81 -5.73 -21.28
CA GLN A 350 48.74 -6.05 -22.36
C GLN A 350 48.36 -7.36 -23.07
N ASP A 351 48.08 -8.43 -22.31
CA ASP A 351 47.67 -9.72 -22.86
C ASP A 351 46.35 -9.60 -23.64
N SER A 352 45.42 -8.75 -23.16
CA SER A 352 44.14 -8.45 -23.84
C SER A 352 44.35 -7.66 -25.13
N GLU A 353 45.23 -6.65 -25.14
CA GLU A 353 45.56 -5.87 -26.34
C GLU A 353 46.23 -6.75 -27.41
N GLU A 354 47.16 -7.62 -27.00
CA GLU A 354 47.83 -8.58 -27.89
C GLU A 354 46.81 -9.58 -28.47
N ALA A 355 45.95 -10.18 -27.62
CA ALA A 355 44.91 -11.11 -28.06
C ALA A 355 43.88 -10.45 -28.99
N GLN A 356 43.46 -9.22 -28.71
CA GLN A 356 42.52 -8.47 -29.54
C GLN A 356 43.16 -8.11 -30.89
N GLY A 357 44.42 -7.65 -30.89
CA GLY A 357 45.16 -7.33 -32.10
C GLY A 357 45.35 -8.53 -33.02
N GLU A 358 45.79 -9.66 -32.48
CA GLU A 358 45.97 -10.90 -33.23
C GLU A 358 44.64 -11.47 -33.75
N CYS A 359 43.60 -11.50 -32.91
CA CYS A 359 42.29 -12.01 -33.29
C CYS A 359 41.67 -11.16 -34.42
N GLN A 360 41.81 -9.84 -34.34
CA GLN A 360 41.29 -8.92 -35.34
C GLN A 360 42.07 -8.99 -36.66
N GLN A 361 43.38 -9.26 -36.63
CA GLN A 361 44.18 -9.53 -37.83
C GLN A 361 43.78 -10.85 -38.49
N LYS A 362 43.68 -11.94 -37.73
CA LYS A 362 43.22 -13.25 -38.24
C LYS A 362 41.81 -13.17 -38.82
N TYR A 363 40.91 -12.43 -38.18
CA TYR A 363 39.56 -12.19 -38.71
C TYR A 363 39.58 -11.43 -40.05
N LYS A 364 40.41 -10.39 -40.19
CA LYS A 364 40.57 -9.64 -41.44
C LYS A 364 41.14 -10.51 -42.57
N GLU A 365 42.12 -11.37 -42.28
CA GLU A 365 42.66 -12.31 -43.26
C GLU A 365 41.62 -13.35 -43.69
N LEU A 366 40.85 -13.88 -42.74
CA LEU A 366 39.80 -14.85 -43.03
C LEU A 366 38.70 -14.23 -43.90
N LYS A 367 38.27 -13.01 -43.58
CA LYS A 367 37.29 -12.26 -44.38
C LYS A 367 37.80 -11.95 -45.79
N LYS A 368 39.08 -11.60 -45.95
CA LYS A 368 39.68 -11.42 -47.28
C LYS A 368 39.67 -12.71 -48.11
N LYS A 369 39.94 -13.86 -47.48
CA LYS A 369 39.86 -15.16 -48.16
C LYS A 369 38.43 -15.52 -48.54
N GLU A 370 37.46 -15.22 -47.67
CA GLU A 370 36.03 -15.36 -47.98
C GLU A 370 35.62 -14.49 -49.17
N GLU A 371 35.97 -13.19 -49.18
CA GLU A 371 35.72 -12.28 -50.30
C GLU A 371 36.43 -12.70 -51.60
N GLU A 372 37.57 -13.39 -51.51
CA GLU A 372 38.27 -13.94 -52.67
C GLU A 372 37.59 -15.21 -53.21
N ILE A 373 37.11 -16.07 -52.31
CA ILE A 373 36.30 -17.24 -52.66
C ILE A 373 34.97 -16.81 -53.27
N ASP A 374 34.29 -15.82 -52.71
CA ASP A 374 33.01 -15.31 -53.24
C ASP A 374 33.20 -14.69 -54.63
N ARG A 375 34.24 -13.86 -54.82
CA ARG A 375 34.60 -13.35 -56.16
C ARG A 375 34.95 -14.47 -57.14
N TYR A 376 35.63 -15.51 -56.67
CA TYR A 376 35.90 -16.69 -57.50
C TYR A 376 34.60 -17.41 -57.87
N LEU A 377 33.67 -17.61 -56.94
CA LEU A 377 32.38 -18.26 -57.19
C LEU A 377 31.50 -17.45 -58.15
N GLU A 378 31.42 -16.12 -57.97
CA GLU A 378 30.70 -15.21 -58.86
C GLU A 378 31.26 -15.24 -60.29
N SER A 379 32.59 -15.16 -60.42
CA SER A 379 33.25 -15.23 -61.73
C SER A 379 33.26 -16.63 -62.31
N PHE A 380 33.20 -17.68 -61.50
CA PHE A 380 33.19 -19.06 -61.95
C PHE A 380 31.91 -19.40 -62.73
N GLU A 381 30.74 -18.92 -62.27
CA GLU A 381 29.49 -19.08 -63.03
C GLU A 381 29.56 -18.40 -64.39
N GLU A 382 30.13 -17.18 -64.46
CA GLU A 382 30.29 -16.45 -65.72
C GLU A 382 31.30 -17.14 -66.66
N THR A 383 32.41 -17.63 -66.11
CA THR A 383 33.44 -18.36 -66.86
C THR A 383 32.91 -19.69 -67.39
N LYS A 384 32.10 -20.40 -66.59
CA LYS A 384 31.42 -21.65 -66.98
C LYS A 384 30.32 -21.41 -68.02
N ALA A 385 29.63 -20.27 -67.96
CA ALA A 385 28.66 -19.87 -68.97
C ALA A 385 29.33 -19.48 -70.30
N ARG A 386 30.50 -18.82 -70.25
CA ARG A 386 31.32 -18.53 -71.43
C ARG A 386 31.85 -19.80 -72.09
N SER A 387 32.43 -20.73 -71.32
CA SER A 387 32.91 -21.99 -71.89
C SER A 387 31.78 -22.83 -72.53
N ARG A 388 30.59 -22.87 -71.91
CA ARG A 388 29.41 -23.51 -72.53
C ARG A 388 28.91 -22.81 -73.80
N LYS A 389 29.06 -21.49 -73.91
CA LYS A 389 28.72 -20.74 -75.14
C LYS A 389 29.75 -20.99 -76.24
N ASP A 390 31.03 -21.08 -75.89
CA ASP A 390 32.09 -21.42 -76.85
C ASP A 390 31.93 -22.86 -77.37
N ASP A 391 31.50 -23.80 -76.52
CA ASP A 391 31.20 -25.18 -76.94
C ASP A 391 29.95 -25.29 -77.84
N THR A 392 28.97 -24.37 -77.73
CA THR A 392 27.74 -24.39 -78.55
C THR A 392 27.82 -23.51 -79.80
N GLY A 393 28.80 -22.59 -79.88
CA GLY A 393 29.09 -21.80 -81.09
C GLY A 393 29.88 -22.56 -82.16
N GLY A 394 30.43 -23.73 -81.82
CA GLY A 394 31.22 -24.57 -82.72
C GLY A 394 30.43 -25.45 -83.70
N GLU A 395 29.12 -25.65 -83.50
CA GLU A 395 28.29 -26.54 -84.34
C GLU A 395 27.53 -25.81 -85.48
N GLY A 396 27.79 -24.52 -85.72
CA GLY A 396 27.02 -23.68 -86.67
C GLY A 396 27.74 -23.17 -87.93
N ARG A 397 28.91 -23.71 -88.31
CA ARG A 397 29.58 -23.41 -89.59
C ARG A 397 30.01 -24.69 -90.30
N GLY A 398 29.03 -25.36 -90.89
CA GLY A 398 29.22 -26.52 -91.74
C GLY A 398 27.99 -26.72 -92.61
N GLU A 399 27.73 -25.77 -93.51
CA GLU A 399 27.19 -25.97 -94.87
C GLU A 399 27.21 -24.65 -95.65
#